data_AF-A0A920TB10-F1
#
_entry.id   AF-A0A920TB10-F1
#
_cell.length_a   1.000
_cell.length_b   1.000
_cell.length_c   1.000
_cell.angle_alpha   90.00
_cell.angle_beta   90.00
_cell.angle_gamma   90.00
#
_symmetry.space_group_name_H-M   'P 1'
#
loop_
_entity.id
_entity.type
_entity.pdbx_description
1 polymer ?
#
loop_
_entity_poly.entity_id
_entity_poly.type
_entity_poly.pdbx_seq_one_letter_code
_entity_poly.pdbx_strand_id
1 'polypeptide(L)'
;MGLPLLDGMQTAQAAAAATPPVRAAFVFFPNGAIMPSWKPTGEGTDYQFSETLKPLEPFRSELNIFTGLAQDNGRAKGDGPGDHARCAASYLTGAHPVKTSGANIKVGVSVDQVAAQQIGKRTRLPSLEIGIERGRNAGQLRFRLQCPYSSNVAWKLPRHR
;
A
#
# COMPACT_ATOMS: atom_id res chain seq x y z
N MET A 1 5.81 -23.22 -45.95
CA MET A 1 6.35 -22.49 -44.78
C MET A 1 5.17 -21.84 -44.07
N GLY A 2 4.72 -22.41 -42.95
CA GLY A 2 3.58 -21.86 -42.19
C GLY A 2 3.99 -20.62 -41.40
N LEU A 3 3.07 -19.66 -41.28
CA LEU A 3 3.27 -18.42 -40.53
C LEU A 3 3.36 -18.69 -39.02
N PRO A 4 4.20 -17.94 -38.28
CA PRO A 4 4.30 -18.06 -36.83
C PRO A 4 2.98 -17.63 -36.15
N LEU A 5 2.60 -18.35 -35.10
CA LEU A 5 1.41 -18.05 -34.31
C LEU A 5 1.59 -16.69 -33.61
N LEU A 6 0.68 -15.75 -33.85
CA LEU A 6 0.67 -14.44 -33.18
C LEU A 6 -0.04 -14.56 -31.82
N ASP A 7 0.40 -13.80 -30.81
CA ASP A 7 -0.16 -13.81 -29.44
C ASP A 7 -1.68 -13.55 -29.39
N GLY A 8 -2.26 -12.90 -30.42
CA GLY A 8 -3.70 -12.67 -30.55
C GLY A 8 -4.52 -13.88 -31.03
N MET A 9 -3.86 -14.97 -31.47
CA MET A 9 -4.49 -16.21 -31.94
C MET A 9 -4.60 -17.27 -30.85
N GLN A 10 -4.08 -17.00 -29.65
CA GLN A 10 -4.33 -17.84 -28.48
C GLN A 10 -5.77 -17.63 -28.01
N THR A 11 -6.59 -18.66 -28.13
CA THR A 11 -7.94 -18.65 -27.54
C THR A 11 -7.82 -18.57 -26.02
N ALA A 12 -8.76 -17.93 -25.33
CA ALA A 12 -8.77 -17.82 -23.87
C ALA A 12 -8.64 -19.19 -23.15
N GLN A 13 -8.99 -20.27 -23.84
CA GLN A 13 -8.85 -21.66 -23.41
C GLN A 13 -7.40 -22.18 -23.42
N ALA A 14 -6.53 -21.68 -24.30
CA ALA A 14 -5.10 -22.02 -24.30
C ALA A 14 -4.33 -21.36 -23.15
N ALA A 15 -4.82 -20.23 -22.63
CA ALA A 15 -4.28 -19.55 -21.46
C ALA A 15 -4.70 -20.20 -20.12
N ALA A 16 -5.66 -21.15 -20.15
CA ALA A 16 -6.28 -21.72 -18.95
C ALA A 16 -5.41 -22.75 -18.20
N ALA A 17 -4.24 -23.14 -18.74
CA ALA A 17 -3.35 -24.12 -18.13
C ALA A 17 -2.39 -23.53 -17.08
N ALA A 18 -2.30 -22.21 -16.94
CA ALA A 18 -1.44 -21.58 -15.95
C ALA A 18 -2.20 -21.26 -14.67
N THR A 19 -1.69 -21.73 -13.52
CA THR A 19 -2.17 -21.30 -12.19
C THR A 19 -2.16 -19.76 -12.14
N PRO A 20 -3.28 -19.11 -11.81
CA PRO A 20 -3.32 -17.66 -11.72
C PRO A 20 -2.25 -17.15 -10.74
N PRO A 21 -1.52 -16.06 -11.07
CA PRO A 21 -0.50 -15.54 -10.17
C PRO A 21 -1.14 -15.04 -8.88
N VAL A 22 -0.57 -15.43 -7.74
CA VAL A 22 -0.90 -14.86 -6.43
C VAL A 22 -0.52 -13.38 -6.41
N ARG A 23 -1.44 -12.53 -5.93
CA ARG A 23 -1.29 -11.07 -5.87
C ARG A 23 -1.20 -10.62 -4.42
N ALA A 24 -0.34 -9.64 -4.16
CA ALA A 24 -0.32 -8.90 -2.90
C ALA A 24 -1.22 -7.67 -3.03
N ALA A 25 -2.02 -7.39 -2.01
CA ALA A 25 -2.88 -6.22 -1.94
C ALA A 25 -2.61 -5.46 -0.63
N PHE A 26 -2.59 -4.13 -0.72
CA PHE A 26 -2.44 -3.22 0.41
C PHE A 26 -3.61 -2.25 0.40
N VAL A 27 -4.29 -2.08 1.54
CA VAL A 27 -5.48 -1.24 1.66
C VAL A 27 -5.24 -0.19 2.72
N PHE A 28 -5.40 1.08 2.34
CA PHE A 28 -5.19 2.23 3.21
C PHE A 28 -6.52 2.89 3.55
N PHE A 29 -6.74 3.13 4.85
CA PHE A 29 -7.92 3.83 5.38
C PHE A 29 -7.47 5.19 5.97
N PRO A 30 -7.57 6.31 5.21
CA PRO A 30 -6.91 7.58 5.53
C PRO A 30 -7.40 8.25 6.82
N ASN A 31 -8.65 8.01 7.20
CA ASN A 31 -9.23 8.55 8.43
C ASN A 31 -9.03 7.63 9.64
N GLY A 32 -8.27 6.54 9.47
CA GLY A 32 -8.08 5.52 10.49
C GLY A 32 -9.36 4.74 10.78
N ALA A 33 -9.43 4.17 11.98
CA ALA A 33 -10.55 3.41 12.48
C ALA A 33 -10.87 3.82 13.92
N ILE A 34 -12.08 3.54 14.38
CA ILE A 34 -12.48 3.70 15.78
C ILE A 34 -11.78 2.59 16.57
N MET A 35 -10.59 2.88 17.12
CA MET A 35 -9.69 1.86 17.67
C MET A 35 -10.34 0.92 18.70
N PRO A 36 -11.20 1.38 19.63
CA PRO A 36 -11.91 0.48 20.56
C PRO A 36 -12.82 -0.54 19.87
N SER A 37 -13.42 -0.20 18.73
CA SER A 37 -14.29 -1.08 17.94
C SER A 37 -13.55 -1.83 16.82
N TRP A 38 -12.30 -1.44 16.53
CA TRP A 38 -11.44 -2.04 15.51
C TRP A 38 -10.47 -3.09 16.05
N LYS A 39 -9.91 -2.88 17.24
CA LYS A 39 -8.86 -3.76 17.78
C LYS A 39 -9.51 -5.03 18.38
N PRO A 40 -9.16 -6.24 17.91
CA PRO A 40 -9.60 -7.47 18.57
C PRO A 40 -8.92 -7.65 19.93
N THR A 41 -9.49 -8.50 20.78
CA THR A 41 -8.95 -8.84 22.11
C THR A 41 -8.49 -10.30 22.16
N GLY A 42 -7.62 -10.63 23.10
CA GLY A 42 -6.99 -11.96 23.18
C GLY A 42 -5.80 -12.12 22.23
N GLU A 43 -5.19 -13.29 22.26
CA GLU A 43 -3.97 -13.64 21.52
C GLU A 43 -4.09 -15.05 20.93
N GLY A 44 -3.17 -15.42 20.03
CA GLY A 44 -3.16 -16.73 19.39
C GLY A 44 -4.31 -16.91 18.39
N THR A 45 -4.82 -18.14 18.27
CA THR A 45 -5.92 -18.49 17.33
C THR A 45 -7.30 -18.13 17.87
N ASP A 46 -7.42 -17.95 19.19
CA ASP A 46 -8.69 -17.81 19.91
C ASP A 46 -9.02 -16.34 20.25
N TYR A 47 -8.40 -15.40 19.52
CA TYR A 47 -8.73 -13.98 19.63
C TYR A 47 -10.21 -13.73 19.33
N GLN A 48 -10.75 -12.69 19.96
CA GLN A 48 -12.13 -12.26 19.80
C GLN A 48 -12.21 -11.12 18.79
N PHE A 49 -12.99 -11.30 17.73
CA PHE A 49 -13.24 -10.25 16.76
C PHE A 49 -13.94 -9.06 17.44
N SER A 50 -13.51 -7.86 17.09
CA SER A 50 -14.23 -6.64 17.45
C SER A 50 -15.44 -6.43 16.55
N GLU A 51 -16.34 -5.52 16.92
CA GLU A 51 -17.54 -5.21 16.14
C GLU A 51 -17.23 -4.91 14.67
N THR A 52 -16.21 -4.08 14.41
CA THR A 52 -15.83 -3.71 13.03
C THR A 52 -15.25 -4.87 12.23
N LEU A 53 -14.59 -5.83 12.88
CA LEU A 53 -13.96 -6.97 12.21
C LEU A 53 -14.86 -8.23 12.18
N LYS A 54 -16.02 -8.21 12.85
CA LYS A 54 -16.96 -9.33 12.90
C LYS A 54 -17.33 -9.92 11.53
N PRO A 55 -17.50 -9.14 10.45
CA PRO A 55 -17.77 -9.71 9.12
C PRO A 55 -16.65 -10.62 8.57
N LEU A 56 -15.45 -10.56 9.13
CA LEU A 56 -14.30 -11.37 8.72
C LEU A 56 -14.24 -12.73 9.44
N GLU A 57 -15.11 -12.98 10.43
CA GLU A 57 -15.13 -14.20 11.22
C GLU A 57 -15.19 -15.50 10.40
N PRO A 58 -15.95 -15.60 9.28
CA PRO A 58 -15.94 -16.79 8.42
C PRO A 58 -14.57 -17.14 7.82
N PHE A 59 -13.62 -16.19 7.80
CA PHE A 59 -12.28 -16.36 7.24
C PHE A 59 -11.19 -16.52 8.32
N ARG A 60 -11.55 -16.77 9.59
CA ARG A 60 -10.60 -16.85 10.71
C ARG A 60 -9.35 -17.68 10.42
N SER A 61 -9.50 -18.82 9.75
CA SER A 61 -8.38 -19.72 9.40
C SER A 61 -7.41 -19.15 8.36
N GLU A 62 -7.80 -18.09 7.67
CA GLU A 62 -7.02 -17.41 6.63
C GLU A 62 -6.50 -16.03 7.10
N LEU A 63 -6.80 -15.64 8.35
CA LEU A 63 -6.49 -14.31 8.88
C LEU A 63 -5.40 -14.36 9.94
N ASN A 64 -4.41 -13.49 9.74
CA ASN A 64 -3.45 -13.14 10.78
C ASN A 64 -3.66 -11.68 11.15
N ILE A 65 -3.97 -11.41 12.42
CA ILE A 65 -4.18 -10.05 12.92
C ILE A 65 -3.05 -9.70 13.89
N PHE A 66 -2.30 -8.66 13.54
CA PHE A 66 -1.23 -8.12 14.38
C PHE A 66 -1.69 -6.82 15.02
N THR A 67 -1.47 -6.69 16.33
CA THR A 67 -1.71 -5.43 17.06
C THR A 67 -0.39 -4.87 17.58
N GLY A 68 -0.38 -3.59 17.98
CA GLY A 68 0.84 -2.94 18.49
C GLY A 68 1.84 -2.48 17.42
N LEU A 69 1.48 -2.57 16.13
CA LEU A 69 2.31 -2.12 15.00
C LEU A 69 2.20 -0.61 14.75
N ALA A 70 2.33 0.20 15.80
CA ALA A 70 2.32 1.65 15.65
C ALA A 70 3.55 2.13 14.85
N GLN A 71 3.32 2.84 13.75
CA GLN A 71 4.40 3.35 12.90
C GLN A 71 5.08 4.56 13.56
N ASP A 72 6.22 4.35 14.21
CA ASP A 72 6.98 5.42 14.87
C ASP A 72 7.40 6.53 13.89
N ASN A 73 7.70 6.16 12.64
CA ASN A 73 8.04 7.12 11.59
C ASN A 73 6.86 8.01 11.13
N GLY A 74 5.62 7.71 11.54
CA GLY A 74 4.46 8.58 11.35
C GLY A 74 4.36 9.71 12.37
N ARG A 75 5.10 9.64 13.49
CA ARG A 75 5.09 10.65 14.56
C ARG A 75 5.80 11.94 14.12
N ALA A 76 5.58 13.02 14.86
CA ALA A 76 6.13 14.33 14.52
C ALA A 76 7.66 14.40 14.55
N LYS A 77 8.35 13.71 15.47
CA LYS A 77 9.83 13.75 15.60
C LYS A 77 10.46 15.16 15.56
N GLY A 78 9.73 16.17 16.06
CA GLY A 78 10.16 17.58 16.04
C GLY A 78 9.65 18.41 14.86
N ASP A 79 9.03 17.80 13.86
CA ASP A 79 8.47 18.49 12.67
C ASP A 79 7.18 19.27 12.95
N GLY A 80 6.58 19.12 14.13
CA GLY A 80 5.29 19.72 14.45
C GLY A 80 4.12 19.08 13.67
N PRO A 81 3.05 19.84 13.38
CA PRO A 81 1.85 19.30 12.75
C PRO A 81 2.11 18.78 11.33
N GLY A 82 1.37 17.75 10.92
CA GLY A 82 1.61 17.10 9.62
C GLY A 82 1.13 15.66 9.51
N ASP A 83 0.31 15.21 10.46
CA ASP A 83 -0.01 13.80 10.68
C ASP A 83 -0.71 13.17 9.47
N HIS A 84 -1.55 13.92 8.75
CA HIS A 84 -2.17 13.44 7.51
C HIS A 84 -1.14 13.04 6.45
N ALA A 85 -0.13 13.89 6.22
CA ALA A 85 0.92 13.61 5.23
C ALA A 85 1.88 12.51 5.72
N ARG A 86 2.21 12.50 7.01
CA ARG A 86 3.08 11.46 7.58
C ARG A 86 2.42 10.09 7.60
N CYS A 87 1.12 10.02 7.90
CA CYS A 87 0.34 8.78 7.92
C CYS A 87 0.41 8.08 6.55
N ALA A 88 0.05 8.78 5.48
CA ALA A 88 0.09 8.21 4.13
C ALA A 88 1.53 7.87 3.68
N ALA A 89 2.49 8.79 3.88
CA ALA A 89 3.86 8.56 3.42
C ALA A 89 4.57 7.40 4.14
N SER A 90 4.32 7.21 5.44
CA SER A 90 5.01 6.18 6.24
C SER A 90 4.35 4.80 6.18
N TYR A 91 3.10 4.70 5.71
CA TYR A 91 2.31 3.46 5.72
C TYR A 91 3.04 2.28 5.03
N LEU A 92 3.37 2.39 3.75
CA LEU A 92 4.05 1.32 3.00
C LEU A 92 5.56 1.49 2.92
N THR A 93 6.10 2.66 3.27
CA THR A 93 7.55 2.91 3.22
C THR A 93 8.26 2.57 4.52
N GLY A 94 7.53 2.59 5.64
CA GLY A 94 8.13 2.49 6.97
C GLY A 94 9.15 3.58 7.27
N ALA A 95 9.18 4.69 6.50
CA ALA A 95 10.18 5.74 6.60
C ALA A 95 9.56 7.07 7.04
N HIS A 96 10.34 7.89 7.74
CA HIS A 96 9.90 9.23 8.12
C HIS A 96 10.08 10.18 6.93
N PRO A 97 9.01 10.80 6.39
CA PRO A 97 9.13 11.68 5.23
C PRO A 97 9.87 12.96 5.61
N VAL A 98 10.79 13.41 4.75
CA VAL A 98 11.50 14.67 4.99
C VAL A 98 10.54 15.84 4.85
N LYS A 99 10.41 16.65 5.90
CA LYS A 99 9.67 17.92 5.86
C LYS A 99 10.36 18.91 4.93
N THR A 100 9.65 19.36 3.90
CA THR A 100 10.20 20.25 2.86
C THR A 100 9.12 21.12 2.24
N SER A 101 9.48 22.37 1.92
CA SER A 101 8.59 23.32 1.21
C SER A 101 8.85 23.36 -0.31
N GLY A 102 9.75 22.54 -0.85
CA GLY A 102 10.11 22.53 -2.28
C GLY A 102 10.14 21.13 -2.91
N ALA A 103 10.70 21.03 -4.11
CA ALA A 103 10.75 19.79 -4.92
C ALA A 103 11.61 18.65 -4.33
N ASN A 104 12.26 18.88 -3.19
CA ASN A 104 13.11 17.91 -2.51
C ASN A 104 12.30 16.91 -1.67
N ILE A 105 11.36 16.21 -2.33
CA ILE A 105 10.53 15.15 -1.72
C ILE A 105 11.39 13.91 -1.56
N LYS A 106 11.49 13.41 -0.33
CA LYS A 106 12.32 12.27 0.05
C LYS A 106 11.59 11.41 1.06
N VAL A 107 11.27 10.20 0.62
CA VAL A 107 10.78 9.09 1.44
C VAL A 107 11.32 7.79 0.84
N GLY A 108 11.39 6.74 1.67
CA GLY A 108 11.88 5.43 1.24
C GLY A 108 11.03 4.78 0.15
N VAL A 109 11.56 3.72 -0.45
CA VAL A 109 10.78 2.84 -1.34
C VAL A 109 9.70 2.12 -0.55
N SER A 110 8.51 1.99 -1.13
CA SER A 110 7.42 1.29 -0.47
C SER A 110 7.46 -0.22 -0.74
N VAL A 111 6.95 -1.01 0.20
CA VAL A 111 6.99 -2.48 0.15
C VAL A 111 6.26 -3.06 -1.06
N ASP A 112 5.16 -2.43 -1.51
CA ASP A 112 4.44 -2.80 -2.72
C ASP A 112 5.32 -2.67 -3.96
N GLN A 113 6.20 -1.67 -4.01
CA GLN A 113 7.11 -1.45 -5.13
C GLN A 113 8.30 -2.40 -5.10
N VAL A 114 8.79 -2.76 -3.91
CA VAL A 114 9.78 -3.83 -3.77
C VAL A 114 9.19 -5.16 -4.22
N ALA A 115 7.94 -5.48 -3.83
CA ALA A 115 7.26 -6.68 -4.30
C ALA A 115 7.08 -6.66 -5.83
N ALA A 116 6.61 -5.55 -6.41
CA ALA A 116 6.43 -5.40 -7.85
C ALA A 116 7.73 -5.64 -8.65
N GLN A 117 8.89 -5.25 -8.13
CA GLN A 117 10.19 -5.53 -8.77
C GLN A 117 10.51 -7.03 -8.84
N GLN A 118 10.12 -7.79 -7.81
CA GLN A 118 10.41 -9.22 -7.71
C GLN A 118 9.40 -10.07 -8.49
N ILE A 119 8.11 -9.80 -8.33
CA ILE A 119 7.04 -10.66 -8.84
C ILE A 119 6.24 -10.07 -10.01
N GLY A 120 6.44 -8.79 -10.33
CA GLY A 120 5.64 -8.06 -11.33
C GLY A 120 5.87 -8.49 -12.78
N LYS A 121 6.91 -9.28 -13.06
CA LYS A 121 7.13 -9.88 -14.40
C LYS A 121 6.10 -10.98 -14.74
N ARG A 122 5.34 -11.45 -13.75
CA ARG A 122 4.31 -12.50 -13.92
C ARG A 122 2.96 -11.95 -14.37
N THR A 123 2.80 -10.63 -14.42
CA THR A 123 1.54 -9.94 -14.76
C THR A 123 1.80 -8.84 -15.77
N ARG A 124 0.79 -8.51 -16.60
CA ARG A 124 0.89 -7.41 -17.58
C ARG A 124 1.21 -6.06 -16.94
N LEU A 125 0.62 -5.81 -15.76
CA LEU A 125 0.93 -4.67 -14.93
C LEU A 125 1.73 -5.16 -13.72
N PRO A 126 2.95 -4.65 -13.48
CA PRO A 126 3.77 -5.10 -12.34
C PRO A 126 3.25 -4.56 -11.01
N SER A 127 2.51 -3.44 -11.04
CA SER A 127 1.81 -2.84 -9.90
C SER A 127 0.60 -2.06 -10.42
N LEU A 128 -0.45 -1.96 -9.59
CA LEU A 128 -1.67 -1.21 -9.90
C LEU A 128 -2.10 -0.41 -8.66
N GLU A 129 -1.95 0.90 -8.72
CA GLU A 129 -2.33 1.83 -7.66
C GLU A 129 -3.70 2.46 -7.98
N ILE A 130 -4.67 2.30 -7.08
CA ILE A 130 -6.04 2.82 -7.24
C ILE A 130 -6.41 3.65 -6.01
N GLY A 131 -7.03 4.81 -6.24
CA GLY A 131 -7.55 5.69 -5.19
C GLY A 131 -8.91 6.26 -5.57
N ILE A 132 -9.65 6.73 -4.57
CA ILE A 132 -10.95 7.39 -4.74
C ILE A 132 -10.83 8.85 -5.17
N GLU A 133 -9.62 9.42 -5.06
CA GLU A 133 -9.30 10.79 -5.44
C GLU A 133 -8.11 10.81 -6.41
N ARG A 134 -8.03 11.88 -7.21
CA ARG A 134 -6.86 12.09 -8.08
C ARG A 134 -5.64 12.40 -7.23
N GLY A 135 -4.53 11.71 -7.52
CA GLY A 135 -3.23 12.00 -6.89
C GLY A 135 -2.81 13.44 -7.14
N ARG A 136 -2.42 14.15 -6.07
CA ARG A 136 -1.90 15.52 -6.15
C ARG A 136 -0.38 15.49 -6.06
N ASN A 137 0.26 15.43 -7.23
CA ASN A 137 1.71 15.28 -7.36
C ASN A 137 2.50 16.60 -7.26
N ALA A 138 1.82 17.72 -7.00
CA ALA A 138 2.45 19.03 -6.82
C ALA A 138 1.65 19.90 -5.82
N GLY A 139 2.34 20.84 -5.19
CA GLY A 139 1.75 21.79 -4.24
C GLY A 139 2.04 21.44 -2.79
N GLN A 140 1.85 22.44 -1.93
CA GLN A 140 2.19 22.39 -0.52
C GLN A 140 0.92 22.34 0.35
N LEU A 141 0.91 21.45 1.33
CA LEU A 141 -0.09 21.42 2.40
C LEU A 141 0.21 22.49 3.45
N ARG A 142 -0.77 22.77 4.31
CA ARG A 142 -0.51 23.49 5.57
C ARG A 142 0.67 22.82 6.30
N PHE A 143 1.55 23.62 6.89
CA PHE A 143 2.71 23.18 7.69
C PHE A 143 3.95 22.65 6.95
N ARG A 144 4.17 23.05 5.68
CA ARG A 144 5.42 22.77 4.94
C ARG A 144 5.67 21.27 4.69
N LEU A 145 4.60 20.50 4.54
CA LEU A 145 4.62 19.16 3.95
C LEU A 145 4.02 19.24 2.55
N GLN A 146 4.53 18.42 1.62
CA GLN A 146 4.09 18.45 0.22
C GLN A 146 2.85 17.57 0.02
N CYS A 147 1.93 18.00 -0.85
CA CYS A 147 0.73 17.25 -1.24
C CYS A 147 1.02 15.79 -1.68
N PRO A 148 2.15 15.46 -2.34
CA PRO A 148 2.44 14.09 -2.71
C PRO A 148 2.54 13.15 -1.51
N TYR A 149 2.96 13.63 -0.32
CA TYR A 149 3.00 12.82 0.89
C TYR A 149 1.62 12.42 1.39
N SER A 150 0.59 13.27 1.24
CA SER A 150 -0.78 12.92 1.63
C SER A 150 -1.56 12.18 0.56
N SER A 151 -1.18 12.35 -0.70
CA SER A 151 -1.94 11.82 -1.85
C SER A 151 -1.37 10.52 -2.41
N ASN A 152 -0.24 10.03 -1.90
CA ASN A 152 0.38 8.79 -2.37
C ASN A 152 0.85 7.93 -1.19
N VAL A 153 0.54 6.64 -1.25
CA VAL A 153 1.06 5.62 -0.33
C VAL A 153 2.13 4.73 -0.98
N ALA A 154 2.21 4.72 -2.31
CA ALA A 154 3.14 3.93 -3.10
C ALA A 154 4.29 4.80 -3.62
N TRP A 155 5.53 4.38 -3.37
CA TRP A 155 6.76 5.15 -3.61
C TRP A 155 7.82 4.30 -4.31
N LYS A 156 8.12 4.62 -5.57
CA LYS A 156 9.19 4.00 -6.35
C LYS A 156 10.50 4.75 -6.14
N LEU A 157 11.63 4.04 -6.12
CA LEU A 157 12.95 4.68 -6.20
C LEU A 157 13.09 5.47 -7.51
N PRO A 158 13.79 6.61 -7.48
CA PRO A 158 14.26 7.24 -8.70
C PRO A 158 15.07 6.23 -9.50
N ARG A 159 14.71 5.99 -10.77
CA ARG A 159 15.61 5.27 -11.68
C ARG A 159 16.72 6.23 -12.04
N HIS A 160 17.93 6.01 -11.52
CA HIS A 160 19.12 6.58 -12.12
C HIS A 160 19.19 6.01 -13.55
N ARG A 161 19.07 6.88 -14.55
CA ARG A 161 19.45 6.58 -15.92
C ARG A 161 20.92 6.93 -16.09
#